data_AF-A0A8T4PX41-F1
#
_entry.id   AF-A0A8T4PX41-F1
#
_cell.length_a   1.000
_cell.length_b   1.000
_cell.length_c   1.000
_cell.angle_alpha   90.00
_cell.angle_beta   90.00
_cell.angle_gamma   90.00
#
_symmetry.space_group_name_H-M   'P 1'
#
loop_
_entity.id
_entity.type
_entity.pdbx_description
1 polymer ?
#
loop_
_entity_poly.entity_id
_entity_poly.type
_entity_poly.pdbx_seq_one_letter_code
_entity_poly.pdbx_strand_id
1 'polypeptide(L)'
;MVWRKKIDSMLKTHLEVQIKETLKNREALNDAKRPGNAQLWLAIANLSKQLFEMHIKVKVLENAIKDMIAEKKNEPNRDIDPAEELRKILKNR
;
A
#
# COMPACT_ATOMS: atom_id res chain seq x y z
N MET A 1 11.20 -10.75 31.30
CA MET A 1 11.33 -11.42 29.98
C MET A 1 12.68 -11.13 29.35
N VAL A 2 13.63 -12.08 29.43
CA VAL A 2 15.03 -11.88 29.00
C VAL A 2 15.21 -12.03 27.48
N TRP A 3 14.39 -12.85 26.84
CA TRP A 3 14.50 -13.15 25.41
C TRP A 3 14.25 -11.93 24.50
N ARG A 4 13.36 -11.01 24.88
CA ARG A 4 13.08 -9.77 24.12
C ARG A 4 14.28 -8.83 23.98
N LYS A 5 15.28 -8.96 24.86
CA LYS A 5 16.55 -8.20 24.76
C LYS A 5 17.51 -8.79 23.74
N LYS A 6 17.28 -10.03 23.29
CA LYS A 6 18.09 -10.74 22.30
C LYS A 6 17.55 -10.65 20.87
N ILE A 7 16.41 -9.98 20.69
CA ILE A 7 15.81 -9.75 19.37
C ILE A 7 16.45 -8.52 18.76
N ASP A 8 16.69 -8.58 17.46
CA ASP A 8 17.09 -7.42 16.66
C ASP A 8 16.20 -6.20 16.94
N SER A 9 16.81 -5.01 17.01
CA SER A 9 16.10 -3.78 17.38
C SER A 9 15.01 -3.38 16.40
N MET A 10 15.18 -3.65 15.10
CA MET A 10 14.14 -3.37 14.10
C MET A 10 12.98 -4.34 14.27
N LEU A 11 13.26 -5.63 14.46
CA LEU A 11 12.22 -6.65 14.66
C LEU A 11 11.45 -6.45 15.96
N LYS A 12 12.11 -5.94 17.01
CA LYS A 12 11.49 -5.71 18.31
C LYS A 12 10.28 -4.78 18.22
N THR A 13 10.39 -3.68 17.48
CA THR A 13 9.27 -2.74 17.32
C THR A 13 8.09 -3.40 16.61
N HIS A 14 8.35 -4.11 15.51
CA HIS A 14 7.30 -4.82 14.78
C HIS A 14 6.65 -5.92 15.63
N LEU A 15 7.44 -6.66 16.40
CA LEU A 15 6.93 -7.70 17.30
C LEU A 15 6.00 -7.10 18.39
N GLU A 16 6.39 -6.01 19.03
CA GLU A 16 5.55 -5.38 20.06
C GLU A 16 4.24 -4.84 19.47
N VAL A 17 4.26 -4.32 18.24
CA VAL A 17 3.05 -3.94 17.51
C VAL A 17 2.16 -5.16 17.25
N GLN A 18 2.72 -6.27 16.77
CA GLN A 18 1.94 -7.50 16.52
C GLN A 18 1.37 -8.11 17.81
N ILE A 19 2.11 -8.04 18.91
CA ILE A 19 1.60 -8.46 20.23
C ILE A 19 0.40 -7.59 20.63
N LYS A 20 0.51 -6.26 20.52
CA LYS A 20 -0.60 -5.35 20.83
C LYS A 20 -1.81 -5.57 19.93
N GLU A 21 -1.58 -5.78 18.64
CA GLU A 21 -2.65 -5.98 17.66
C GLU A 21 -3.39 -7.30 17.89
N THR A 22 -2.65 -8.37 18.18
CA THR A 22 -3.26 -9.66 18.51
C THR A 22 -4.05 -9.61 19.83
N LEU A 23 -3.57 -8.87 20.82
CA LEU A 23 -4.26 -8.69 22.10
C LEU A 23 -5.59 -7.91 21.99
N LYS A 24 -5.90 -7.26 20.87
CA LYS A 24 -7.24 -6.69 20.64
C LYS A 24 -8.34 -7.75 20.60
N ASN A 25 -7.99 -8.99 20.27
CA ASN A 25 -8.91 -10.13 20.20
C ASN A 25 -8.80 -10.99 21.46
N ARG A 26 -8.58 -10.36 22.63
CA ARG A 26 -8.30 -11.05 23.89
C ARG A 26 -9.36 -12.08 24.27
N GLU A 27 -10.64 -11.77 24.04
CA GLU A 27 -11.75 -12.67 24.34
C GLU A 27 -11.63 -13.96 23.52
N ALA A 28 -11.49 -13.86 22.20
CA ALA A 28 -11.28 -15.01 21.32
C ALA A 28 -10.00 -15.80 21.66
N LEU A 29 -8.94 -15.13 22.13
CA LEU A 29 -7.73 -15.81 22.59
C LEU A 29 -7.95 -16.59 23.89
N ASN A 30 -8.78 -16.07 24.81
CA ASN A 30 -9.11 -16.75 26.07
C ASN A 30 -10.01 -17.96 25.84
N ASP A 31 -10.89 -17.90 24.83
CA ASP A 31 -11.77 -19.02 24.47
C ASP A 31 -11.03 -20.16 23.74
N ALA A 32 -9.83 -19.88 23.24
CA ALA A 32 -9.04 -20.87 22.53
C ALA A 32 -8.43 -21.90 23.49
N LYS A 33 -8.51 -23.20 23.13
CA LYS A 33 -7.87 -24.30 23.87
C LYS A 33 -6.37 -24.08 24.12
N ARG A 34 -5.69 -23.35 23.22
CA ARG A 34 -4.28 -23.00 23.30
C ARG A 34 -4.10 -21.53 22.93
N PRO A 35 -4.20 -20.59 23.89
CA PRO A 35 -4.16 -19.15 23.62
C PRO A 35 -2.89 -18.69 22.88
N GLY A 36 -1.72 -19.27 23.21
CA GLY A 36 -0.46 -18.95 22.52
C GLY A 36 -0.46 -19.31 21.03
N ASN A 37 -1.06 -20.46 20.67
CA ASN A 37 -1.20 -20.86 19.27
C ASN A 37 -2.22 -19.97 18.55
N ALA A 38 -3.32 -19.63 19.21
CA ALA A 38 -4.31 -18.70 18.65
C ALA A 38 -3.70 -17.32 18.40
N GLN A 39 -2.85 -16.83 19.31
CA GLN A 39 -2.13 -15.57 19.14
C GLN A 39 -1.20 -15.59 17.92
N LEU A 40 -0.49 -16.71 17.71
CA LEU A 40 0.35 -16.91 16.52
C LEU A 40 -0.48 -16.89 15.23
N TRP A 41 -1.60 -17.61 15.18
CA TRP A 41 -2.49 -17.62 14.01
C TRP A 41 -3.05 -16.23 13.71
N LEU A 42 -3.43 -15.49 14.75
CA LEU A 42 -3.92 -14.13 14.61
C LEU A 42 -2.83 -13.18 14.11
N ALA A 43 -1.59 -13.32 14.57
CA ALA A 43 -0.46 -12.56 14.06
C ALA A 43 -0.21 -12.86 12.57
N ILE A 44 -0.27 -14.13 12.17
CA ILE A 44 -0.15 -14.56 10.76
C ILE A 44 -1.26 -13.94 9.92
N ALA A 45 -2.51 -13.98 10.39
CA ALA A 45 -3.65 -13.40 9.69
C ALA A 45 -3.49 -11.88 9.50
N ASN A 46 -3.07 -11.16 10.55
CA ASN A 46 -2.80 -9.72 10.47
C ASN A 46 -1.71 -9.39 9.43
N LEU A 47 -0.61 -10.13 9.44
CA LEU A 47 0.49 -9.94 8.48
C LEU A 47 0.05 -10.29 7.05
N SER A 48 -0.70 -11.38 6.87
CA SER A 48 -1.24 -11.78 5.57
C SER A 48 -2.18 -10.72 5.01
N LYS A 49 -3.03 -10.12 5.85
CA LYS A 49 -3.90 -9.01 5.46
C LYS A 49 -3.08 -7.79 5.02
N GLN A 50 -2.07 -7.40 5.79
CA GLN A 50 -1.20 -6.27 5.45
C GLN A 50 -0.48 -6.48 4.11
N LEU A 51 0.05 -7.70 3.87
CA LEU A 51 0.68 -8.05 2.60
C LEU A 51 -0.30 -7.97 1.43
N PHE A 52 -1.52 -8.48 1.60
CA PHE A 52 -2.56 -8.43 0.58
C PHE A 52 -2.95 -6.99 0.25
N GLU A 53 -3.18 -6.14 1.25
CA GLU A 53 -3.48 -4.72 1.06
C GLU A 53 -2.33 -3.98 0.34
N MET A 54 -1.09 -4.28 0.70
CA MET A 54 0.09 -3.74 -0.01
C MET A 54 0.10 -4.18 -1.47
N HIS A 55 -0.16 -5.46 -1.75
CA HIS A 55 -0.20 -5.98 -3.11
C HIS A 55 -1.27 -5.30 -3.96
N ILE A 56 -2.47 -5.06 -3.40
CA ILE A 56 -3.53 -4.30 -4.07
C ILE A 56 -3.06 -2.88 -4.38
N LYS A 57 -2.48 -2.17 -3.40
CA LYS A 57 -2.00 -0.80 -3.59
C LYS A 57 -0.93 -0.71 -4.69
N VAL A 58 0.02 -1.64 -4.69
CA VAL A 58 1.04 -1.74 -5.75
C VAL A 58 0.36 -1.92 -7.11
N LYS A 59 -0.57 -2.87 -7.25
CA LYS A 59 -1.29 -3.12 -8.50
C LYS A 59 -2.07 -1.90 -8.98
N VAL A 60 -2.72 -1.16 -8.07
CA VAL A 60 -3.42 0.09 -8.41
C VAL A 60 -2.45 1.13 -8.94
N LEU A 61 -1.30 1.32 -8.28
CA LEU A 61 -0.27 2.27 -8.73
C LEU A 61 0.33 1.85 -10.08
N GLU A 62 0.60 0.56 -10.28
CA GLU A 62 1.08 0.03 -11.56
C GLU A 62 0.10 0.31 -12.70
N ASN A 63 -1.21 0.15 -12.46
CA ASN A 63 -2.23 0.47 -13.46
C ASN A 63 -2.29 1.98 -13.72
N ALA A 64 -2.29 2.82 -12.68
CA ALA A 64 -2.27 4.27 -12.84
C ALA A 64 -1.06 4.75 -13.66
N ILE A 65 0.13 4.17 -13.43
CA ILE A 65 1.33 4.48 -14.21
C ILE A 65 1.16 4.06 -15.67
N LYS A 66 0.57 2.88 -15.94
CA LYS A 66 0.31 2.42 -17.31
C LYS A 66 -0.66 3.33 -18.04
N ASP A 67 -1.73 3.75 -17.37
CA ASP A 67 -2.74 4.64 -17.95
C ASP A 67 -2.13 6.00 -18.29
N MET A 68 -1.33 6.59 -17.39
CA MET A 68 -0.60 7.84 -17.66
C MET A 68 0.36 7.73 -18.85
N ILE A 69 1.05 6.59 -19.00
CA ILE A 69 1.94 6.36 -20.15
C ILE A 69 1.14 6.20 -21.44
N ALA A 70 -0.02 5.54 -21.39
CA ALA A 70 -0.91 5.38 -22.55
C ALA A 70 -1.51 6.72 -22.99
N GLU A 71 -1.94 7.57 -22.05
CA GLU A 71 -2.43 8.92 -22.32
C GLU A 71 -1.36 9.79 -23.01
N LYS A 72 -0.11 9.75 -22.54
CA LYS A 72 1.02 10.45 -23.19
C LYS A 72 1.33 9.96 -24.60
N LYS A 73 1.04 8.69 -24.93
CA LYS A 73 1.23 8.15 -26.29
C LYS A 73 0.07 8.50 -27.23
N ASN A 74 -1.11 8.74 -26.67
CA ASN A 74 -2.33 9.07 -27.40
C ASN A 74 -2.58 10.58 -27.50
N GLU A 75 -1.71 11.44 -26.94
CA GLU A 75 -1.68 12.83 -27.32
C GLU A 75 -1.41 12.89 -28.84
N PRO A 76 -2.38 13.33 -29.66
CA PRO A 76 -2.09 13.53 -31.07
C PRO A 76 -0.96 14.55 -31.10
N ASN A 77 0.10 14.23 -31.86
CA ASN A 77 1.12 15.20 -32.23
C ASN A 77 0.35 16.36 -32.87
N ARG A 78 0.04 17.39 -32.07
CA ARG A 78 -0.62 18.57 -32.60
C ARG A 78 0.50 19.28 -33.33
N ASP A 79 0.68 18.92 -34.61
CA ASP A 79 1.22 19.83 -35.61
C ASP A 79 0.23 21.00 -35.68
N ILE A 80 0.18 21.82 -34.63
CA ILE A 80 -0.47 23.11 -34.67
C ILE A 80 0.42 23.90 -35.59
N ASP A 81 -0.06 24.16 -36.82
CA ASP A 81 0.56 25.15 -37.68
C ASP A 81 0.64 26.47 -36.88
N PRO A 82 1.84 26.93 -36.48
CA PRO A 82 1.98 28.14 -35.66
C PRO A 82 1.33 29.36 -36.33
N ALA A 83 1.16 29.32 -37.67
CA ALA A 83 0.48 30.35 -38.42
C ALA A 83 -1.03 30.43 -38.13
N GLU A 84 -1.69 29.32 -37.80
CA GLU A 84 -3.12 29.30 -37.48
C GLU A 84 -3.40 29.89 -36.10
N GLU A 85 -2.50 29.66 -35.14
CA GLU A 85 -2.58 30.18 -33.78
C GLU A 85 -2.30 31.70 -33.74
N LEU A 86 -1.29 32.16 -34.50
CA LEU A 86 -1.03 33.59 -34.70
C LEU A 86 -2.23 34.32 -35.33
N ARG A 87 -2.90 33.71 -36.31
CA ARG A 87 -4.11 34.30 -36.93
C ARG A 87 -5.26 34.45 -35.94
N LYS A 88 -5.43 33.51 -35.00
CA LYS A 88 -6.47 33.61 -33.95
C LYS A 88 -6.18 34.75 -32.97
N ILE A 89 -4.91 34.91 -32.56
CA ILE A 89 -4.50 35.98 -31.65
C ILE A 89 -4.65 37.36 -32.31
N LEU A 90 -4.29 37.47 -33.59
CA LEU A 90 -4.39 38.71 -34.35
C LEU A 90 -5.83 39.12 -34.72
N LYS A 91 -6.78 38.17 -34.76
CA LYS A 91 -8.21 38.47 -34.99
C LYS A 91 -8.96 38.91 -33.72
N ASN A 92 -8.39 38.69 -32.54
CA ASN A 92 -8.99 39.06 -31.25
C ASN A 92 -8.39 40.37 -30.67
N ARG A 93 -7.69 41.15 -31.49
CA ARG A 93 -7.34 42.56 -31.24
C ARG A 93 -8.12 43.45 -32.20
#